data_AF-A0AAI9DDH4-F1
#
_entry.id   AF-A0AAI9DDH4-F1
#
_cell.length_a   1.000
_cell.length_b   1.000
_cell.length_c   1.000
_cell.angle_alpha   90.00
_cell.angle_beta   90.00
_cell.angle_gamma   90.00
#
_symmetry.space_group_name_H-M   'P 1'
#
loop_
_entity.id
_entity.type
_entity.pdbx_description
1 polymer ?
#
loop_
_entity_poly.entity_id
_entity_poly.type
_entity_poly.pdbx_seq_one_letter_code
_entity_poly.pdbx_strand_id
1 'polypeptide(L)'
;MDDYQFSESELDEIWEEALFISHDNESKGFRQDEQGNWIRRSEQGNQQSEYGWLPLRIKTGEGVAKSGDFIPAHWKYALAYNQPKPHQYRFKLLPTENFNPQQIQSFWDIAHKHSSDNEQKGYRVDIFGHWVGQKFFGDASSPFGWGVVLVDDINDMRADKNVRMLPINLHLIYSLMEQVQPDKEGWTAWDAIEHGSNIFELALGAIGSAMIAPFSIFD
;
A
#
# COMPACT_ATOMS: atom_id res chain seq x y z
N MET A 1 20.58 -8.82 9.97
CA MET A 1 20.79 -10.17 9.43
C MET A 1 22.00 -10.71 10.17
N ASP A 2 21.82 -11.76 10.96
CA ASP A 2 22.96 -12.50 11.49
C ASP A 2 23.71 -13.13 10.32
N ASP A 3 25.03 -12.95 10.27
CA ASP A 3 25.96 -13.48 9.25
C ASP A 3 26.08 -15.01 9.36
N TYR A 4 24.97 -15.74 9.19
CA TYR A 4 25.01 -17.19 9.02
C TYR A 4 25.48 -17.50 7.60
N GLN A 5 26.72 -17.97 7.47
CA GLN A 5 27.23 -18.48 6.21
C GLN A 5 26.78 -19.93 6.02
N PHE A 6 25.97 -20.17 4.99
CA PHE A 6 25.57 -21.52 4.60
C PHE A 6 26.74 -22.26 3.95
N SER A 7 26.91 -23.53 4.31
CA SER A 7 27.73 -24.47 3.56
C SER A 7 27.07 -24.84 2.23
N GLU A 8 27.85 -25.32 1.24
CA GLU A 8 27.28 -25.77 -0.04
C GLU A 8 26.25 -26.89 0.12
N SER A 9 26.46 -27.81 1.07
CA SER A 9 25.49 -28.86 1.38
C SER A 9 24.16 -28.30 1.90
N GLU A 10 24.21 -27.26 2.74
CA GLU A 10 22.98 -26.61 3.21
C GLU A 10 22.30 -25.82 2.08
N LEU A 11 23.09 -25.19 1.19
CA LEU A 11 22.53 -24.51 0.01
C LEU A 11 21.88 -25.50 -0.96
N ASP A 12 22.42 -26.70 -1.12
CA ASP A 12 21.80 -27.77 -1.91
C ASP A 12 20.52 -28.25 -1.27
N GLU A 13 20.49 -28.48 0.04
CA GLU A 13 19.27 -28.84 0.78
C GLU A 13 18.19 -27.76 0.61
N ILE A 14 18.54 -26.48 0.72
CA ILE A 14 17.61 -25.38 0.51
C ILE A 14 17.16 -25.33 -0.95
N TRP A 15 18.07 -25.51 -1.91
CA TRP A 15 17.73 -25.53 -3.34
C TRP A 15 16.71 -26.63 -3.67
N GLU A 16 16.76 -27.76 -2.99
CA GLU A 16 15.81 -28.85 -3.20
C GLU A 16 14.36 -28.49 -2.85
N GLU A 17 14.14 -27.45 -2.02
CA GLU A 17 12.80 -26.93 -1.72
C GLU A 17 12.23 -26.07 -2.87
N ALA A 18 13.03 -25.69 -3.88
CA ALA A 18 12.52 -25.00 -5.07
C ALA A 18 11.65 -25.91 -5.93
N LEU A 19 10.63 -25.33 -6.58
CA LEU A 19 9.71 -26.04 -7.45
C LEU A 19 10.42 -26.56 -8.71
N PHE A 20 10.52 -27.87 -8.81
CA PHE A 20 10.93 -28.57 -10.03
C PHE A 20 9.85 -28.42 -11.11
N ILE A 21 10.25 -27.92 -12.28
CA ILE A 21 9.33 -27.70 -13.41
C ILE A 21 9.48 -28.76 -14.49
N SER A 22 10.71 -29.06 -14.91
CA SER A 22 10.99 -30.07 -15.95
C SER A 22 12.45 -30.50 -15.92
N HIS A 23 12.73 -31.69 -16.46
CA HIS A 23 14.11 -32.21 -16.57
C HIS A 23 14.99 -31.33 -17.47
N ASP A 24 14.44 -30.69 -18.50
CA ASP A 24 15.18 -29.77 -19.38
C ASP A 24 15.62 -28.52 -18.62
N ASN A 25 14.74 -27.92 -17.83
CA ASN A 25 15.06 -26.77 -16.98
C ASN A 25 16.04 -27.16 -15.86
N GLU A 26 15.84 -28.31 -15.24
CA GLU A 26 16.73 -28.84 -14.22
C GLU A 26 18.16 -29.02 -14.75
N SER A 27 18.31 -29.59 -15.95
CA SER A 27 19.62 -29.77 -16.59
C SER A 27 20.35 -28.45 -16.87
N LYS A 28 19.60 -27.35 -16.99
CA LYS A 28 20.12 -25.98 -17.18
C LYS A 28 20.32 -25.24 -15.84
N GLY A 29 19.93 -25.88 -14.74
CA GLY A 29 20.03 -25.38 -13.36
C GLY A 29 18.90 -24.44 -12.95
N PHE A 30 17.73 -24.49 -13.61
CA PHE A 30 16.59 -23.62 -13.34
C PHE A 30 15.46 -24.33 -12.58
N ARG A 31 14.95 -23.65 -11.55
CA ARG A 31 13.72 -23.99 -10.82
C ARG A 31 12.91 -22.72 -10.57
N GLN A 32 11.72 -22.86 -9.99
CA GLN A 32 10.92 -21.71 -9.54
C GLN A 32 10.88 -21.61 -8.01
N ASP A 33 10.83 -20.40 -7.49
CA ASP A 33 10.49 -20.17 -6.09
C ASP A 33 8.98 -20.33 -5.84
N GLU A 34 8.54 -20.26 -4.57
CA GLU A 34 7.12 -20.39 -4.21
C GLU A 34 6.20 -19.30 -4.83
N GLN A 35 6.78 -18.17 -5.27
CA GLN A 35 6.04 -17.09 -5.93
C GLN A 35 6.00 -17.27 -7.46
N GLY A 36 6.60 -18.35 -7.98
CA GLY A 36 6.67 -18.65 -9.42
C GLY A 36 7.79 -17.91 -10.16
N ASN A 37 8.70 -17.22 -9.47
CA ASN A 37 9.84 -16.57 -10.11
C ASN A 37 10.90 -17.60 -10.48
N TRP A 38 11.54 -17.42 -11.64
CA TRP A 38 12.66 -18.24 -12.04
C TRP A 38 13.91 -17.93 -11.22
N ILE A 39 14.57 -18.99 -10.76
CA ILE A 39 15.85 -18.94 -10.05
C ILE A 39 16.82 -19.95 -10.66
N ARG A 40 18.12 -19.66 -10.56
CA ARG A 40 19.17 -20.54 -11.10
C ARG A 40 20.18 -20.92 -10.01
N ARG A 41 20.49 -22.20 -9.87
CA ARG A 41 21.38 -22.71 -8.80
C ARG A 41 22.73 -21.99 -8.75
N SER A 42 23.33 -21.70 -9.92
CA SER A 42 24.62 -21.01 -10.02
C SER A 42 24.59 -19.51 -9.72
N GLU A 43 23.41 -18.91 -9.58
CA GLU A 43 23.21 -17.48 -9.31
C GLU A 43 22.88 -17.22 -7.82
N GLN A 44 23.21 -18.17 -6.94
CA GLN A 44 23.04 -18.02 -5.50
C GLN A 44 23.82 -16.76 -5.02
N GLY A 45 23.16 -15.90 -4.25
CA GLY A 45 23.74 -14.66 -3.75
C GLY A 45 23.82 -13.50 -4.75
N ASN A 46 23.53 -13.75 -6.04
CA ASN A 46 23.70 -12.72 -7.09
C ASN A 46 22.47 -11.80 -7.20
N GLN A 47 22.48 -10.69 -6.47
CA GLN A 47 21.41 -9.68 -6.51
C GLN A 47 21.36 -8.83 -7.80
N GLN A 48 22.29 -9.04 -8.74
CA GLN A 48 22.28 -8.35 -10.04
C GLN A 48 21.74 -9.23 -11.18
N SER A 49 21.55 -10.53 -10.92
CA SER A 49 21.03 -11.47 -11.90
C SER A 49 19.51 -11.44 -11.95
N GLU A 50 18.95 -11.66 -13.14
CA GLU A 50 17.52 -11.91 -13.33
C GLU A 50 17.05 -13.19 -12.61
N TYR A 51 17.96 -14.14 -12.38
CA TYR A 51 17.67 -15.45 -11.79
C TYR A 51 18.37 -15.67 -10.46
N GLY A 52 18.86 -14.60 -9.84
CA GLY A 52 19.53 -14.65 -8.56
C GLY A 52 18.58 -15.04 -7.43
N TRP A 53 19.11 -15.70 -6.41
CA TRP A 53 18.30 -16.15 -5.29
C TRP A 53 19.06 -16.10 -3.97
N LEU A 54 18.30 -16.02 -2.89
CA LEU A 54 18.79 -15.98 -1.52
C LEU A 54 17.99 -16.98 -0.66
N PRO A 55 18.62 -17.62 0.34
CA PRO A 55 17.90 -18.33 1.38
C PRO A 55 16.97 -17.39 2.16
N LEU A 56 15.67 -17.69 2.15
CA LEU A 56 14.65 -16.96 2.89
C LEU A 56 14.16 -17.78 4.08
N ARG A 57 14.34 -17.26 5.29
CA ARG A 57 13.88 -17.92 6.51
C ARG A 57 12.36 -17.81 6.64
N ILE A 58 11.66 -18.94 6.63
CA ILE A 58 10.19 -19.00 6.75
C ILE A 58 9.71 -19.49 8.11
N LYS A 59 10.58 -20.11 8.92
CA LYS A 59 10.26 -20.54 10.29
C LYS A 59 10.95 -19.65 11.31
N THR A 60 10.14 -18.96 12.11
CA THR A 60 10.59 -18.13 13.24
C THR A 60 10.42 -18.91 14.54
N GLY A 61 11.49 -19.59 14.96
CA GLY A 61 11.60 -20.18 16.31
C GLY A 61 12.84 -19.65 17.02
N GLU A 62 12.82 -19.61 18.36
CA GLU A 62 13.90 -19.10 19.22
C GLU A 62 15.18 -19.97 19.24
N GLY A 63 15.28 -20.96 18.34
CA GLY A 63 16.44 -21.85 18.21
C GLY A 63 17.42 -21.45 17.11
N VAL A 64 18.58 -22.13 17.09
CA VAL A 64 19.56 -22.05 16.00
C VAL A 64 18.87 -22.48 14.70
N ALA A 65 18.89 -21.59 13.70
CA ALA A 65 18.27 -21.86 12.40
C ALA A 65 18.96 -23.04 11.70
N LYS A 66 18.18 -23.92 11.06
CA LYS A 66 18.67 -25.06 10.27
C LYS A 66 18.27 -24.87 8.81
N SER A 67 18.92 -25.59 7.89
CA SER A 67 18.60 -25.56 6.44
C SER A 67 17.10 -25.69 6.15
N GLY A 68 16.39 -26.63 6.79
CA GLY A 68 14.93 -26.81 6.65
C GLY A 68 14.03 -25.70 7.23
N ASP A 69 14.61 -24.62 7.76
CA ASP A 69 13.90 -23.39 8.12
C ASP A 69 13.91 -22.35 6.98
N PHE A 70 14.63 -22.62 5.90
CA PHE A 70 14.80 -21.73 4.76
C PHE A 70 14.23 -22.35 3.48
N ILE A 71 13.78 -21.47 2.60
CA ILE A 71 13.42 -21.78 1.21
C ILE A 71 14.27 -20.95 0.26
N PRO A 72 14.48 -21.40 -0.98
CA PRO A 72 15.13 -20.61 -2.01
C PRO A 72 14.12 -19.61 -2.55
N ALA A 73 14.46 -18.32 -2.50
CA ALA A 73 13.59 -17.25 -2.97
C ALA A 73 14.35 -16.34 -3.94
N HIS A 74 13.67 -15.86 -4.97
CA HIS A 74 14.24 -14.85 -5.84
C HIS A 74 14.70 -13.63 -5.01
N TRP A 75 15.90 -13.11 -5.28
CA TRP A 75 16.57 -12.16 -4.39
C TRP A 75 15.74 -10.92 -4.06
N LYS A 76 14.96 -10.39 -5.03
CA LYS A 76 14.06 -9.25 -4.79
C LYS A 76 13.00 -9.57 -3.74
N TYR A 77 12.40 -10.75 -3.82
CA TYR A 77 11.38 -11.18 -2.88
C TYR A 77 11.99 -11.44 -1.50
N ALA A 78 13.13 -12.14 -1.45
CA ALA A 78 13.83 -12.42 -0.19
C ALA A 78 14.20 -11.15 0.58
N LEU A 79 14.70 -10.12 -0.11
CA LEU A 79 15.05 -8.83 0.51
C LEU A 79 13.81 -8.05 0.97
N ALA A 80 12.68 -8.18 0.27
CA ALA A 80 11.42 -7.50 0.61
C ALA A 80 10.59 -8.24 1.67
N TYR A 81 10.83 -9.52 1.92
CA TYR A 81 9.95 -10.38 2.74
C TYR A 81 9.73 -9.86 4.16
N ASN A 82 10.78 -9.30 4.79
CA ASN A 82 10.72 -8.71 6.13
C ASN A 82 10.71 -7.17 6.12
N GLN A 83 10.67 -6.56 4.93
CA GLN A 83 10.47 -5.13 4.85
C GLN A 83 9.01 -4.83 5.13
N PRO A 84 8.70 -3.73 5.83
CA PRO A 84 7.35 -3.21 5.88
C PRO A 84 6.87 -3.07 4.44
N LYS A 85 5.78 -3.75 4.09
CA LYS A 85 5.15 -3.53 2.78
C LYS A 85 4.80 -2.04 2.69
N PRO A 86 5.03 -1.38 1.53
CA PRO A 86 4.58 -0.01 1.38
C PRO A 86 3.09 0.06 1.67
N HIS A 87 2.65 1.08 2.40
CA HIS A 87 1.23 1.29 2.67
C HIS A 87 0.46 1.34 1.34
N GLN A 88 -0.64 0.59 1.28
CA GLN A 88 -1.53 0.60 0.13
C GLN A 88 -2.87 1.15 0.63
N TYR A 89 -3.29 2.28 0.07
CA TYR A 89 -4.49 2.97 0.55
C TYR A 89 -5.64 2.80 -0.42
N ARG A 90 -6.78 2.36 0.09
CA ARG A 90 -8.06 2.34 -0.59
C ARG A 90 -8.87 3.57 -0.19
N PHE A 91 -9.51 4.19 -1.17
CA PHE A 91 -10.39 5.34 -0.98
C PHE A 91 -11.82 4.99 -1.36
N LYS A 92 -12.79 5.37 -0.51
CA LYS A 92 -14.22 5.33 -0.82
C LYS A 92 -14.81 6.71 -0.66
N LEU A 93 -15.30 7.29 -1.76
CA LEU A 93 -16.05 8.53 -1.70
C LEU A 93 -17.36 8.28 -0.95
N LEU A 94 -17.62 9.10 0.06
CA LEU A 94 -18.83 9.01 0.88
C LEU A 94 -19.92 9.93 0.30
N PRO A 95 -21.20 9.49 0.30
CA PRO A 95 -22.31 10.32 -0.18
C PRO A 95 -22.41 11.61 0.62
N THR A 96 -22.48 12.74 -0.07
CA THR A 96 -22.45 14.08 0.53
C THR A 96 -23.67 14.38 1.40
N GLU A 97 -24.80 13.75 1.07
CA GLU A 97 -26.08 13.81 1.77
C GLU A 97 -26.04 13.18 3.17
N ASN A 98 -25.02 12.38 3.48
CA ASN A 98 -24.88 11.72 4.78
C ASN A 98 -24.32 12.64 5.87
N PHE A 99 -23.92 13.87 5.54
CA PHE A 99 -23.22 14.77 6.45
C PHE A 99 -24.05 15.99 6.81
N ASN A 100 -24.17 16.25 8.11
CA ASN A 100 -24.76 17.49 8.62
C ASN A 100 -23.76 18.66 8.59
N PRO A 101 -24.21 19.91 8.76
CA PRO A 101 -23.34 21.09 8.70
C PRO A 101 -22.16 21.07 9.69
N GLN A 102 -22.34 20.51 10.89
CA GLN A 102 -21.28 20.40 11.89
C GLN A 102 -20.20 19.42 11.44
N GLN A 103 -20.59 18.29 10.85
CA GLN A 103 -19.67 17.31 10.28
C GLN A 103 -18.91 17.91 9.08
N ILE A 104 -19.62 18.59 8.18
CA ILE A 104 -19.01 19.28 7.02
C ILE A 104 -17.96 20.28 7.50
N GLN A 105 -18.29 21.10 8.50
CA GLN A 105 -17.34 22.05 9.08
C GLN A 105 -16.13 21.34 9.71
N SER A 106 -16.34 20.21 10.39
CA SER A 106 -15.25 19.41 10.96
C SER A 106 -14.31 18.88 9.88
N PHE A 107 -14.84 18.41 8.74
CA PHE A 107 -14.02 17.96 7.61
C PHE A 107 -13.31 19.10 6.91
N TRP A 108 -13.96 20.26 6.78
CA TRP A 108 -13.29 21.47 6.31
C TRP A 108 -12.09 21.81 7.20
N ASP A 109 -12.24 21.66 8.51
CA ASP A 109 -11.18 21.97 9.47
C ASP A 109 -9.98 21.03 9.38
N ILE A 110 -10.17 19.81 8.84
CA ILE A 110 -9.09 18.86 8.51
C ILE A 110 -8.31 19.29 7.25
N ALA A 111 -8.96 19.96 6.29
CA ALA A 111 -8.28 20.41 5.07
C ALA A 111 -7.12 21.37 5.40
N HIS A 112 -6.03 21.28 4.65
CA HIS A 112 -4.81 21.99 4.98
C HIS A 112 -4.90 23.49 4.65
N LYS A 113 -4.54 24.32 5.64
CA LYS A 113 -4.46 25.77 5.51
C LYS A 113 -3.17 26.16 4.81
N HIS A 114 -3.26 26.38 3.50
CA HIS A 114 -2.09 26.76 2.70
C HIS A 114 -1.56 28.17 3.02
N SER A 115 -2.44 29.17 3.18
CA SER A 115 -2.07 30.53 3.59
C SER A 115 -3.23 31.27 4.24
N SER A 116 -2.94 32.31 5.02
CA SER A 116 -3.98 33.13 5.66
C SER A 116 -4.86 33.88 4.65
N ASP A 117 -4.30 34.31 3.53
CA ASP A 117 -5.06 34.99 2.45
C ASP A 117 -6.06 34.04 1.78
N ASN A 118 -5.66 32.79 1.51
CA ASN A 118 -6.55 31.79 0.93
C ASN A 118 -7.62 31.33 1.93
N GLU A 119 -7.26 31.19 3.20
CA GLU A 119 -8.22 30.89 4.27
C GLU A 119 -9.32 31.97 4.34
N GLN A 120 -8.95 33.26 4.30
CA GLN A 120 -9.90 34.37 4.30
C GLN A 120 -10.83 34.36 3.07
N LYS A 121 -10.34 33.86 1.93
CA LYS A 121 -11.10 33.68 0.69
C LYS A 121 -11.96 32.41 0.68
N GLY A 122 -11.85 31.57 1.72
CA GLY A 122 -12.60 30.31 1.85
C GLY A 122 -12.00 29.16 1.05
N TYR A 123 -10.67 29.12 0.90
CA TYR A 123 -9.94 28.08 0.17
C TYR A 123 -8.88 27.39 1.03
N ARG A 124 -8.82 26.06 0.90
CA ARG A 124 -7.83 25.18 1.52
C ARG A 124 -7.36 24.16 0.48
N VAL A 125 -6.43 23.29 0.85
CA VAL A 125 -6.02 22.17 -0.02
C VAL A 125 -6.32 20.83 0.63
N ASP A 126 -6.64 19.83 -0.20
CA ASP A 126 -6.90 18.47 0.23
C ASP A 126 -5.61 17.67 0.51
N ILE A 127 -5.77 16.38 0.77
CA ILE A 127 -4.68 15.43 1.07
C ILE A 127 -3.65 15.28 -0.08
N PHE A 128 -3.99 15.75 -1.28
CA PHE A 128 -3.15 15.72 -2.47
C PHE A 128 -2.65 17.11 -2.87
N GLY A 129 -2.92 18.14 -2.08
CA GLY A 129 -2.57 19.51 -2.41
C GLY A 129 -3.49 20.18 -3.44
N HIS A 130 -4.65 19.60 -3.76
CA HIS A 130 -5.61 20.20 -4.68
C HIS A 130 -6.54 21.17 -3.95
N TRP A 131 -6.87 22.29 -4.59
CA TRP A 131 -7.69 23.32 -3.98
C TRP A 131 -9.13 22.87 -3.74
N VAL A 132 -9.64 23.16 -2.55
CA VAL A 132 -11.03 22.94 -2.15
C VAL A 132 -11.60 24.24 -1.58
N GLY A 133 -12.87 24.54 -1.87
CA GLY A 133 -13.50 25.77 -1.41
C GLY A 133 -14.66 25.50 -0.45
N GLN A 134 -14.68 26.19 0.68
CA GLN A 134 -15.58 25.92 1.82
C GLN A 134 -17.06 25.81 1.40
N LYS A 135 -17.51 26.69 0.51
CA LYS A 135 -18.89 26.76 0.04
C LYS A 135 -19.27 25.74 -1.04
N PHE A 136 -18.32 24.97 -1.55
CA PHE A 136 -18.49 24.04 -2.68
C PHE A 136 -18.50 22.57 -2.22
N PHE A 137 -18.92 22.31 -0.97
CA PHE A 137 -19.10 20.94 -0.50
C PHE A 137 -20.16 20.21 -1.34
N GLY A 138 -19.80 19.05 -1.89
CA GLY A 138 -20.63 18.24 -2.78
C GLY A 138 -20.80 18.75 -4.20
N ASP A 139 -20.21 19.89 -4.57
CA ASP A 139 -20.36 20.47 -5.90
C ASP A 139 -19.30 19.94 -6.88
N ALA A 140 -19.58 18.80 -7.52
CA ALA A 140 -18.70 18.20 -8.52
C ALA A 140 -18.49 19.07 -9.79
N SER A 141 -19.34 20.07 -10.03
CA SER A 141 -19.25 20.95 -11.20
C SER A 141 -18.22 22.07 -11.03
N SER A 142 -17.88 22.38 -9.77
CA SER A 142 -16.87 23.39 -9.44
C SER A 142 -15.47 22.78 -9.44
N PRO A 143 -14.45 23.48 -9.99
CA PRO A 143 -13.05 23.05 -9.86
C PRO A 143 -12.55 23.04 -8.40
N PHE A 144 -13.30 23.68 -7.49
CA PHE A 144 -13.03 23.70 -6.05
C PHE A 144 -14.01 22.85 -5.25
N GLY A 145 -14.83 22.06 -5.96
CA GLY A 145 -15.75 21.08 -5.40
C GLY A 145 -15.04 20.05 -4.56
N TRP A 146 -15.60 19.72 -3.40
CA TRP A 146 -14.98 18.76 -2.50
C TRP A 146 -15.98 17.89 -1.76
N GLY A 147 -15.54 16.71 -1.37
CA GLY A 147 -16.31 15.74 -0.60
C GLY A 147 -15.45 15.08 0.46
N VAL A 148 -15.92 13.96 0.99
CA VAL A 148 -15.21 13.19 2.01
C VAL A 148 -14.90 11.80 1.47
N VAL A 149 -13.65 11.37 1.60
CA VAL A 149 -13.25 9.99 1.35
C VAL A 149 -12.93 9.28 2.65
N LEU A 150 -13.39 8.05 2.74
CA LEU A 150 -12.89 7.07 3.67
C LEU A 150 -11.56 6.52 3.13
N VAL A 151 -10.52 6.55 3.95
CA VAL A 151 -9.17 6.07 3.65
C VAL A 151 -8.89 4.86 4.51
N ASP A 152 -8.67 3.72 3.86
CA ASP A 152 -8.33 2.45 4.49
C ASP A 152 -6.94 1.99 4.02
N ASP A 153 -6.10 1.54 4.94
CA ASP A 153 -4.83 0.91 4.61
C ASP A 153 -5.05 -0.59 4.47
N ILE A 154 -4.99 -1.11 3.24
CA ILE A 154 -5.28 -2.52 2.97
C ILE A 154 -4.21 -3.45 3.53
N ASN A 155 -3.03 -2.93 3.84
CA ASN A 155 -1.95 -3.70 4.47
C ASN A 155 -2.06 -3.72 6.00
N ASP A 156 -2.90 -2.88 6.61
CA ASP A 156 -3.16 -2.88 8.05
C ASP A 156 -4.33 -3.83 8.39
N MET A 157 -3.97 -5.06 8.78
CA MET A 157 -4.92 -6.11 9.14
C MET A 157 -5.30 -6.11 10.63
N ARG A 158 -4.86 -5.10 11.41
CA ARG A 158 -5.17 -5.05 12.84
C ARG A 158 -6.66 -4.79 13.06
N ALA A 159 -7.21 -5.42 14.10
CA ALA A 159 -8.62 -5.25 14.46
C ALA A 159 -8.95 -3.82 14.93
N ASP A 160 -7.95 -3.06 15.38
CA ASP A 160 -8.04 -1.67 15.82
C ASP A 160 -7.58 -0.66 14.75
N LYS A 161 -7.55 -1.07 13.47
CA LYS A 161 -7.11 -0.19 12.39
C LYS A 161 -7.93 1.11 12.35
N ASN A 162 -7.21 2.24 12.26
CA ASN A 162 -7.83 3.55 12.25
C ASN A 162 -8.20 3.95 10.82
N VAL A 163 -9.46 3.71 10.46
CA VAL A 163 -10.03 4.22 9.21
C VAL A 163 -10.25 5.72 9.33
N ARG A 164 -9.74 6.49 8.35
CA ARG A 164 -9.79 7.96 8.38
C ARG A 164 -10.81 8.48 7.38
N MET A 165 -11.46 9.59 7.72
CA MET A 165 -12.30 10.34 6.78
C MET A 165 -11.63 11.68 6.49
N LEU A 166 -11.30 11.93 5.22
CA LEU A 166 -10.51 13.08 4.81
C LEU A 166 -11.21 13.87 3.69
N PRO A 167 -11.06 15.21 3.67
CA PRO A 167 -11.56 16.04 2.59
C PRO A 167 -10.74 15.82 1.32
N ILE A 168 -11.42 15.88 0.17
CA ILE A 168 -10.81 15.63 -1.13
C ILE A 168 -11.52 16.39 -2.24
N ASN A 169 -10.74 16.87 -3.20
CA ASN A 169 -11.26 17.53 -4.40
C ASN A 169 -12.00 16.52 -5.28
N LEU A 170 -13.26 16.84 -5.61
CA LEU A 170 -14.13 15.96 -6.40
C LEU A 170 -13.70 15.88 -7.86
N HIS A 171 -13.20 16.97 -8.44
CA HIS A 171 -12.73 16.99 -9.83
C HIS A 171 -11.56 16.02 -10.03
N LEU A 172 -10.61 15.99 -9.08
CA LEU A 172 -9.54 15.00 -9.06
C LEU A 172 -10.11 13.57 -9.01
N ILE A 173 -11.00 13.28 -8.05
CA ILE A 173 -11.59 11.94 -7.91
C ILE A 173 -12.29 11.49 -9.18
N TYR A 174 -13.18 12.31 -9.74
CA TYR A 174 -13.94 11.90 -10.92
C TYR A 174 -13.02 11.68 -12.13
N SER A 175 -11.99 12.52 -12.32
CA SER A 175 -11.01 12.34 -13.38
C SER A 175 -10.21 11.03 -13.26
N LEU A 176 -10.00 10.55 -12.04
CA LEU A 176 -9.33 9.28 -11.75
C LEU A 176 -10.30 8.10 -11.89
N MET A 177 -11.55 8.24 -11.44
CA MET A 177 -12.58 7.19 -11.56
C MET A 177 -12.87 6.83 -13.02
N GLU A 178 -12.81 7.79 -13.94
CA GLU A 178 -12.93 7.51 -15.38
C GLU A 178 -11.82 6.59 -15.92
N GLN A 179 -10.69 6.48 -15.23
CA GLN A 179 -9.52 5.71 -15.64
C GLN A 179 -9.45 4.32 -14.99
N VAL A 180 -10.36 3.97 -14.06
CA VAL A 180 -10.29 2.72 -13.28
C VAL A 180 -11.59 1.91 -13.38
N GLN A 181 -11.47 0.61 -13.65
CA GLN A 181 -12.63 -0.31 -13.70
C GLN A 181 -13.14 -0.64 -12.29
N PRO A 182 -14.42 -0.37 -11.97
CA PRO A 182 -15.03 -0.74 -10.69
C PRO A 182 -14.90 -2.24 -10.41
N ASP A 183 -14.62 -2.62 -9.16
CA ASP A 183 -14.72 -4.02 -8.74
C ASP A 183 -16.18 -4.43 -8.44
N LYS A 184 -16.40 -5.72 -8.16
CA LYS A 184 -17.73 -6.32 -7.95
C LYS A 184 -18.46 -5.82 -6.70
N GLU A 185 -17.75 -5.17 -5.77
CA GLU A 185 -18.34 -4.64 -4.55
C GLU A 185 -18.61 -3.12 -4.65
N GLY A 186 -18.42 -2.53 -5.84
CA GLY A 186 -18.67 -1.12 -6.12
C GLY A 186 -17.53 -0.19 -5.68
N TRP A 187 -16.32 -0.72 -5.53
CA TRP A 187 -15.13 0.04 -5.16
C TRP A 187 -14.28 0.35 -6.39
N THR A 188 -13.86 1.61 -6.51
CA THR A 188 -12.68 2.08 -7.26
C THR A 188 -12.27 3.46 -6.71
N ALA A 189 -10.99 3.84 -6.63
CA ALA A 189 -10.01 3.89 -7.73
C ALA A 189 -8.53 3.63 -7.31
N TRP A 190 -8.26 2.97 -6.18
CA TRP A 190 -6.88 2.86 -5.68
C TRP A 190 -6.48 1.48 -5.14
N ASP A 191 -6.90 0.40 -5.81
CA ASP A 191 -6.35 -0.93 -5.47
C ASP A 191 -4.93 -1.17 -6.03
N ALA A 192 -4.37 -0.28 -6.87
CA ALA A 192 -3.01 -0.45 -7.38
C ALA A 192 -2.42 0.81 -8.03
N ILE A 193 -2.17 1.89 -7.28
CA ILE A 193 -1.22 2.90 -7.80
C ILE A 193 -0.04 2.98 -6.83
N GLU A 194 1.06 2.36 -7.25
CA GLU A 194 2.42 2.56 -6.74
C GLU A 194 2.91 3.99 -7.06
N HIS A 195 2.16 5.02 -6.65
CA HIS A 195 2.64 6.40 -6.67
C HIS A 195 2.84 6.87 -5.23
N GLY A 196 4.07 6.61 -4.79
CA GLY A 196 4.74 7.30 -3.70
C GLY A 196 4.03 7.20 -2.36
N SER A 197 4.24 6.08 -1.66
CA SER A 197 4.06 6.00 -0.20
C SER A 197 4.56 7.27 0.52
N ASN A 198 5.64 7.88 0.02
CA ASN A 198 6.18 9.14 0.53
C ASN A 198 5.20 10.33 0.52
N ILE A 199 4.40 10.54 -0.52
CA ILE A 199 3.48 11.72 -0.58
C ILE A 199 2.32 11.52 0.38
N PHE A 200 1.79 10.30 0.45
CA PHE A 200 0.70 9.96 1.37
C PHE A 200 1.14 9.93 2.83
N GLU A 201 2.32 9.39 3.16
CA GLU A 201 2.87 9.41 4.51
C GLU A 201 3.19 10.84 4.97
N LEU A 202 3.72 11.69 4.09
CA LEU A 202 3.93 13.12 4.36
C LEU A 202 2.60 13.85 4.60
N ALA A 203 1.58 13.58 3.78
CA ALA A 203 0.25 14.19 3.93
C ALA A 203 -0.47 13.71 5.20
N LEU A 204 -0.51 12.40 5.46
CA LEU A 204 -1.17 11.79 6.62
C LEU A 204 -0.43 12.05 7.94
N GLY A 205 0.90 12.20 7.89
CA GLY A 205 1.74 12.57 9.03
C GLY A 205 1.63 14.05 9.41
N ALA A 206 1.37 14.94 8.44
CA ALA A 206 1.11 16.36 8.68
C ALA A 206 -0.32 16.63 9.19
N ILE A 207 -1.28 15.76 8.85
CA ILE A 207 -2.66 15.81 9.34
C ILE A 207 -2.73 15.10 10.70
N GLY A 208 -2.26 15.79 11.75
CA GLY A 208 -2.40 15.33 13.13
C GLY A 208 -3.87 15.12 13.52
N SER A 209 -4.14 14.03 14.25
CA SER A 209 -5.45 13.62 14.80
C SER A 209 -6.65 13.86 13.87
N ALA A 210 -6.64 13.20 12.70
CA ALA A 210 -7.84 13.08 11.87
C ALA A 210 -9.00 12.42 12.66
N MET A 211 -10.24 12.84 12.39
CA MET A 211 -11.44 12.28 13.01
C MET A 211 -11.53 10.78 12.72
N ILE A 212 -11.44 9.97 13.78
CA ILE A 212 -11.65 8.52 13.73
C ILE A 212 -13.15 8.30 13.55
N ALA A 213 -13.54 7.54 12.53
CA ALA A 213 -14.95 7.23 12.30
C ALA A 213 -15.49 6.48 13.54
N PRO A 214 -16.53 6.98 14.24
CA PRO A 214 -17.27 6.14 15.16
C PRO A 214 -17.97 5.07 14.32
N PHE A 215 -17.94 3.83 14.77
CA PHE A 215 -18.43 2.60 14.11
C PHE A 215 -19.91 2.60 13.65
N SER A 216 -20.62 3.73 13.65
CA SER A 216 -22.08 3.83 13.47
C SER A 216 -22.53 4.66 12.26
N ILE A 217 -21.70 4.82 11.21
CA ILE A 217 -22.10 5.50 9.95
C ILE A 217 -22.52 4.48 8.87
N PHE A 218 -22.42 3.18 9.17
CA PHE A 218 -22.83 2.08 8.30
C PHE A 218 -24.04 1.37 8.89
N ASP A 219 -25.21 2.01 8.85
CA ASP A 219 -26.52 1.36 8.93
C ASP A 219 -27.29 1.66 7.63
#